data_AF-A0A942U457-F1
#
_entry.id   AF-A0A942U457-F1
#
_cell.length_a   1.000
_cell.length_b   1.000
_cell.length_c   1.000
_cell.angle_alpha   90.00
_cell.angle_beta   90.00
_cell.angle_gamma   90.00
#
_symmetry.space_group_name_H-M   'P 1'
#
loop_
_entity.id
_entity.type
_entity.pdbx_description
1 polymer ?
#
loop_
_entity_poly.entity_id
_entity_poly.type
_entity_poly.pdbx_seq_one_letter_code
_entity_poly.pdbx_strand_id
1 'polypeptide(L)'
;MESKQLQMELSSYIGRALREAFGKGPESVYVSINQSFITVYLRNFISPTENVLLEQKQKQLVQSTRDILMETLIPEFKAYMKILTGLDIKEFYYDWGLHNKSGMFVCIGSDATKDENNAEYNGRNSIHEEFRVISIQAEKEPEKIDSYFINNRTLVVIRKGILVPIEKELIRLGHSEILKLSKRNLEKRLLHNKGNFEGILQTKVADIFVDWDFQLDKSAIVLILSPTS
;
A
#
# COMPACT_ATOMS: atom_id res chain seq x y z
N MET A 1 21.18 7.16 13.98
CA MET A 1 20.68 6.49 15.21
C MET A 1 19.25 6.92 15.54
N GLU A 2 18.88 8.20 15.42
CA GLU A 2 17.50 8.68 15.63
C GLU A 2 16.45 7.98 14.76
N SER A 3 16.67 7.84 13.45
CA SER A 3 15.71 7.18 12.54
C SER A 3 15.37 5.74 12.93
N LYS A 4 16.34 4.96 13.43
CA LYS A 4 16.11 3.56 13.84
C LYS A 4 15.26 3.47 15.11
N GLN A 5 15.46 4.39 16.06
CA GLN A 5 14.67 4.47 17.27
C GLN A 5 13.21 4.82 16.96
N LEU A 6 12.99 5.83 16.10
CA LEU A 6 11.64 6.23 15.64
C LEU A 6 10.91 5.06 14.94
N GLN A 7 11.61 4.33 14.08
CA GLN A 7 11.05 3.15 13.41
C GLN A 7 10.64 2.05 14.40
N MET A 8 11.46 1.77 15.43
CA MET A 8 11.14 0.80 16.48
C MET A 8 9.93 1.22 17.32
N GLU A 9 9.83 2.51 17.64
CA GLU A 9 8.72 3.04 18.41
C GLU A 9 7.40 2.99 17.62
N LEU A 10 7.39 3.41 16.35
CA LEU A 10 6.23 3.25 15.46
C LEU A 10 5.84 1.79 15.28
N SER A 11 6.83 0.91 15.07
CA SER A 11 6.60 -0.54 14.91
C SER A 11 5.88 -1.11 16.12
N SER A 12 6.34 -0.75 17.32
CA SER A 12 5.76 -1.20 18.59
C SER A 12 4.34 -0.67 18.77
N TYR A 13 4.12 0.61 18.52
CA TYR A 13 2.80 1.25 18.67
C TYR A 13 1.78 0.67 17.69
N ILE A 14 2.11 0.61 16.39
CA ILE A 14 1.22 0.05 15.35
C ILE A 14 0.89 -1.41 15.66
N GLY A 15 1.90 -2.20 16.06
CA GLY A 15 1.69 -3.59 16.44
C GLY A 15 0.71 -3.77 17.61
N ARG A 16 0.76 -2.89 18.61
CA ARG A 16 -0.18 -2.88 19.75
C ARG A 16 -1.58 -2.46 19.32
N ALA A 17 -1.72 -1.33 18.62
CA ALA A 17 -3.01 -0.84 18.17
C ALA A 17 -3.74 -1.85 17.26
N LEU A 18 -3.02 -2.48 16.33
CA LEU A 18 -3.57 -3.57 15.51
C LEU A 18 -3.97 -4.78 16.36
N ARG A 19 -3.19 -5.14 17.39
CA ARG A 19 -3.55 -6.25 18.28
C ARG A 19 -4.82 -5.96 19.07
N GLU A 20 -4.98 -4.74 19.56
CA GLU A 20 -6.15 -4.31 20.33
C GLU A 20 -7.41 -4.28 19.46
N ALA A 21 -7.32 -3.70 18.26
CA ALA A 21 -8.46 -3.64 17.33
C ALA A 21 -8.85 -5.01 16.73
N PHE A 22 -7.87 -5.83 16.34
CA PHE A 22 -8.12 -7.09 15.62
C PHE A 22 -8.13 -8.34 16.53
N GLY A 23 -7.82 -8.19 17.82
CA GLY A 23 -7.67 -9.30 18.78
C GLY A 23 -6.41 -10.16 18.57
N LYS A 24 -5.69 -9.99 17.47
CA LYS A 24 -4.36 -10.56 17.20
C LYS A 24 -3.52 -9.56 16.46
N GLY A 25 -2.29 -9.34 16.91
CA GLY A 25 -1.33 -8.46 16.24
C GLY A 25 -0.52 -9.18 15.15
N PRO A 26 0.16 -8.42 14.28
CA PRO A 26 1.16 -8.97 13.37
C PRO A 26 2.31 -9.62 14.14
N GLU A 27 2.99 -10.60 13.52
CA GLU A 27 4.21 -11.19 14.10
C GLU A 27 5.39 -10.23 14.01
N SER A 28 5.47 -9.50 12.90
CA SER A 28 6.48 -8.45 12.72
C SER A 28 5.89 -7.24 11.99
N VAL A 29 6.41 -6.07 12.38
CA VAL A 29 6.06 -4.76 11.83
C VAL A 29 7.36 -4.08 11.43
N TYR A 30 7.58 -3.93 10.13
CA TYR A 30 8.76 -3.24 9.58
C TYR A 30 8.36 -1.85 9.15
N VAL A 31 8.92 -0.85 9.83
CA VAL A 31 8.70 0.56 9.49
C VAL A 31 9.91 1.10 8.73
N SER A 32 9.66 1.83 7.66
CA SER A 32 10.69 2.62 6.97
C SER A 32 10.23 4.05 6.83
N ILE A 33 11.15 4.97 7.10
CA ILE A 33 10.91 6.40 7.09
C ILE A 33 11.91 7.02 6.14
N ASN A 34 11.40 7.71 5.13
CA ASN A 34 12.14 8.65 4.29
C ASN A 34 11.50 10.04 4.46
N GLN A 35 12.09 11.08 3.85
CA GLN A 35 11.75 12.48 4.05
C GLN A 35 10.24 12.77 3.96
N SER A 36 9.55 12.20 2.96
CA SER A 36 8.09 12.41 2.80
C SER A 36 7.24 11.16 2.91
N PHE A 37 7.86 10.01 3.20
CA PHE A 37 7.18 8.71 3.20
C PHE A 37 7.41 7.96 4.51
N ILE A 38 6.33 7.40 5.05
CA ILE A 38 6.40 6.34 6.06
C ILE A 38 5.72 5.11 5.47
N THR A 39 6.46 4.01 5.35
CA THR A 39 5.89 2.72 4.92
C THR A 39 5.94 1.72 6.05
N VAL A 40 4.90 0.91 6.17
CA VAL A 40 4.78 -0.12 7.21
C VAL A 40 4.45 -1.45 6.55
N TYR A 41 5.33 -2.44 6.68
CA TYR A 41 5.10 -3.79 6.19
C TYR A 41 4.86 -4.74 7.36
N LEU A 42 3.75 -5.48 7.28
CA LEU A 42 3.26 -6.38 8.31
C LEU A 42 3.41 -7.82 7.82
N ARG A 43 3.89 -8.73 8.67
CA ARG A 43 3.93 -10.17 8.37
C ARG A 43 3.15 -10.99 9.37
N ASN A 44 2.60 -12.10 8.88
CA ASN A 44 1.83 -13.10 9.63
C ASN A 44 0.68 -12.50 10.45
N PHE A 45 -0.03 -11.56 9.85
CA PHE A 45 -1.17 -10.84 10.41
C PHE A 45 -2.51 -11.41 9.93
N ILE A 46 -2.99 -12.42 10.67
CA ILE A 46 -4.31 -13.03 10.48
C ILE A 46 -4.78 -13.63 11.81
N SER A 47 -6.00 -13.32 12.22
CA SER A 47 -6.65 -13.89 13.41
C SER A 47 -7.16 -15.32 13.16
N PRO A 48 -7.37 -16.13 14.22
CA PRO A 48 -7.99 -17.45 14.08
C PRO A 48 -9.37 -17.38 13.42
N THR A 49 -10.20 -16.41 13.80
CA THR A 49 -11.53 -16.18 13.22
C THR A 49 -11.45 -15.87 11.73
N GLU A 50 -10.53 -15.00 11.32
CA GLU A 50 -10.34 -14.70 9.89
C GLU A 50 -9.86 -15.92 9.10
N ASN A 51 -9.02 -16.80 9.66
CA ASN A 51 -8.63 -18.04 8.98
C ASN A 51 -9.86 -18.93 8.67
N VAL A 52 -10.76 -19.12 9.64
CA VAL A 52 -11.99 -19.89 9.44
C VAL A 52 -12.85 -19.27 8.33
N LEU A 53 -12.98 -17.94 8.31
CA LEU A 53 -13.71 -17.23 7.26
C LEU A 53 -13.06 -17.42 5.88
N LEU A 54 -11.72 -17.37 5.80
CA LEU A 54 -10.99 -17.58 4.55
C LEU A 54 -11.16 -19.01 4.03
N GLU A 55 -11.13 -20.02 4.91
CA GLU A 55 -11.38 -21.43 4.57
C GLU A 55 -12.80 -21.64 4.01
N GLN A 56 -13.77 -20.87 4.53
CA GLN A 56 -15.15 -20.84 4.04
C GLN A 56 -15.36 -19.94 2.81
N LYS A 57 -14.27 -19.48 2.17
CA LYS A 57 -14.28 -18.59 1.00
C LYS A 57 -14.94 -17.22 1.26
N GLN A 58 -15.04 -16.80 2.52
CA GLN A 58 -15.59 -15.50 2.94
C GLN A 58 -14.55 -14.37 2.90
N LYS A 59 -13.75 -14.32 1.84
CA LYS A 59 -12.65 -13.34 1.68
C LYS A 59 -13.13 -11.90 1.72
N GLN A 60 -14.29 -11.62 1.10
CA GLN A 60 -14.86 -10.27 1.07
C GLN A 60 -15.25 -9.80 2.47
N LEU A 61 -15.87 -10.66 3.28
CA LEU A 61 -16.23 -10.34 4.66
C LEU A 61 -14.99 -10.00 5.50
N VAL A 62 -13.91 -10.77 5.34
CA VAL A 62 -12.63 -10.45 6.01
C VAL A 62 -12.14 -9.06 5.62
N GLN A 63 -12.13 -8.74 4.32
CA GLN A 63 -11.67 -7.43 3.84
C GLN A 63 -12.54 -6.28 4.35
N SER A 64 -13.87 -6.37 4.22
CA SER A 64 -14.79 -5.32 4.68
C SER A 64 -14.66 -5.08 6.18
N THR A 65 -14.51 -6.13 7.00
CA THR A 65 -14.26 -5.98 8.44
C THR A 65 -12.92 -5.27 8.71
N ARG A 66 -11.85 -5.59 7.98
CA ARG A 66 -10.58 -4.87 8.11
C ARG A 66 -10.71 -3.40 7.71
N ASP A 67 -11.45 -3.11 6.64
CA ASP A 67 -11.66 -1.76 6.15
C ASP A 67 -12.39 -0.92 7.22
N ILE A 68 -13.44 -1.45 7.86
CA ILE A 68 -14.15 -0.80 8.98
C ILE A 68 -13.21 -0.50 10.16
N LEU A 69 -12.37 -1.46 10.57
CA LEU A 69 -11.42 -1.25 11.67
C LEU A 69 -10.40 -0.15 11.33
N MET A 70 -9.95 -0.09 10.08
CA MET A 70 -8.99 0.92 9.64
C MET A 70 -9.55 2.34 9.64
N GLU A 71 -10.86 2.54 9.42
CA GLU A 71 -11.48 3.87 9.53
C GLU A 71 -11.23 4.53 10.89
N THR A 72 -11.18 3.72 11.95
CA THR A 72 -10.91 4.19 13.32
C THR A 72 -9.41 4.35 13.60
N LEU A 73 -8.59 3.44 13.06
CA LEU A 73 -7.14 3.41 13.33
C LEU A 73 -6.36 4.46 12.55
N ILE A 74 -6.78 4.82 11.32
CA ILE A 74 -6.05 5.75 10.47
C ILE A 74 -5.85 7.13 11.13
N PRO A 75 -6.89 7.78 11.71
CA PRO A 75 -6.71 9.05 12.42
C PRO A 75 -5.71 8.95 13.58
N GLU A 76 -5.76 7.85 14.33
CA GLU A 76 -4.85 7.58 15.46
C GLU A 76 -3.40 7.44 14.98
N PHE A 77 -3.18 6.64 13.94
CA PHE A 77 -1.87 6.45 13.31
C PHE A 77 -1.31 7.77 12.78
N LYS A 78 -2.12 8.57 12.06
CA LYS A 78 -1.69 9.87 11.56
C LYS A 78 -1.26 10.80 12.69
N ALA A 79 -2.04 10.86 13.78
CA ALA A 79 -1.72 11.70 14.93
C ALA A 79 -0.41 11.27 15.61
N TYR A 80 -0.24 9.97 15.86
CA TYR A 80 0.97 9.46 16.49
C TYR A 80 2.21 9.61 15.61
N MET A 81 2.09 9.32 14.30
CA MET A 81 3.18 9.55 13.34
C MET A 81 3.61 11.01 13.33
N LYS A 82 2.66 11.96 13.34
CA LYS A 82 2.96 13.39 13.39
C LYS A 82 3.68 13.79 14.68
N ILE A 83 3.26 13.28 15.83
CA ILE A 83 3.91 13.55 17.12
C ILE A 83 5.36 13.07 17.10
N LEU A 84 5.58 11.87 16.56
CA LEU A 84 6.88 11.23 16.63
C LEU A 84 7.88 11.73 15.59
N THR A 85 7.43 11.98 14.36
CA THR A 85 8.31 12.33 13.23
C THR A 85 8.21 13.80 12.83
N GLY A 86 7.22 14.54 13.33
CA GLY A 86 6.89 15.89 12.86
C GLY A 86 6.17 15.92 11.51
N LEU A 87 6.03 14.78 10.81
CA LEU A 87 5.46 14.72 9.47
C LEU A 87 3.92 14.77 9.50
N ASP A 88 3.34 15.76 8.81
CA ASP A 88 1.89 15.86 8.68
C ASP A 88 1.38 14.98 7.54
N ILE A 89 0.88 13.78 7.88
CA ILE A 89 0.41 12.77 6.92
C ILE A 89 -0.88 13.22 6.23
N LYS A 90 -0.79 13.51 4.93
CA LYS A 90 -1.94 13.90 4.11
C LYS A 90 -2.62 12.68 3.49
N GLU A 91 -1.84 11.79 2.90
CA GLU A 91 -2.36 10.61 2.21
C GLU A 91 -2.00 9.35 3.02
N PHE A 92 -2.96 8.42 3.13
CA PHE A 92 -2.76 7.15 3.82
C PHE A 92 -3.41 6.05 2.99
N TYR A 93 -2.58 5.16 2.49
CA TYR A 93 -2.96 4.02 1.67
C TYR A 93 -2.70 2.75 2.45
N TYR A 94 -3.59 1.76 2.34
CA TYR A 94 -3.35 0.46 2.94
C TYR A 94 -3.96 -0.68 2.14
N ASP A 95 -3.31 -1.84 2.23
CA ASP A 95 -3.79 -3.03 1.56
C ASP A 95 -3.32 -4.32 2.27
N TRP A 96 -4.08 -5.40 2.06
CA TRP A 96 -3.93 -6.66 2.75
C TRP A 96 -3.60 -7.80 1.78
N GLY A 97 -2.48 -8.47 2.03
CA GLY A 97 -2.07 -9.69 1.36
C GLY A 97 -2.60 -10.91 2.11
N LEU A 98 -3.92 -11.15 2.08
CA LEU A 98 -4.55 -12.22 2.88
C LEU A 98 -3.98 -13.62 2.60
N HIS A 99 -3.50 -13.86 1.38
CA HIS A 99 -2.82 -15.11 1.00
C HIS A 99 -1.46 -15.28 1.70
N ASN A 100 -0.66 -14.20 1.75
CA ASN A 100 0.65 -14.16 2.41
C ASN A 100 0.55 -13.76 3.89
N LYS A 101 -0.67 -13.56 4.41
CA LYS A 101 -0.95 -13.07 5.76
C LYS A 101 -0.18 -11.78 6.04
N SER A 102 -0.06 -10.91 5.03
CA SER A 102 0.72 -9.68 5.09
C SER A 102 -0.15 -8.44 4.93
N GLY A 103 0.42 -7.27 5.22
CA GLY A 103 -0.25 -5.98 5.05
C GLY A 103 0.78 -4.88 4.79
N MET A 104 0.33 -3.82 4.14
CA MET A 104 1.17 -2.67 3.81
C MET A 104 0.42 -1.38 4.07
N PHE A 105 1.10 -0.41 4.71
CA PHE A 105 0.66 0.98 4.79
C PHE A 105 1.66 1.88 4.06
N VAL A 106 1.16 2.86 3.31
CA VAL A 106 1.95 3.95 2.72
C VAL A 106 1.36 5.27 3.19
N CYS A 107 2.15 6.03 3.92
CA CYS A 107 1.78 7.33 4.45
C CYS A 107 2.62 8.40 3.75
N ILE A 108 1.97 9.39 3.16
CA ILE A 108 2.64 10.46 2.41
C ILE A 108 2.39 11.79 3.12
N GLY A 109 3.47 12.47 3.48
CA GLY A 109 3.44 13.77 4.14
C GLY A 109 3.24 14.95 3.19
N SER A 110 2.96 16.12 3.75
CA SER A 110 2.73 17.37 3.00
C SER A 110 3.92 17.84 2.14
N ASP A 111 5.15 17.46 2.48
CA ASP A 111 6.37 17.90 1.78
C ASP A 111 6.78 17.02 0.60
N ALA A 112 5.98 16.00 0.24
CA ALA A 112 6.28 15.04 -0.83
C ALA A 112 6.52 15.64 -2.21
N THR A 113 6.04 16.86 -2.47
CA THR A 113 6.29 17.56 -3.73
C THR A 113 7.70 18.13 -3.85
N LYS A 114 8.47 18.17 -2.75
CA LYS A 114 9.85 18.66 -2.69
C LYS A 114 10.90 17.56 -2.61
N ASP A 115 10.49 16.29 -2.68
CA ASP A 115 11.45 15.18 -2.68
C ASP A 115 12.23 15.20 -4.01
N GLU A 116 13.42 15.81 -3.96
CA GLU A 116 14.46 15.77 -5.00
C GLU A 116 14.95 14.34 -5.29
N ASN A 117 14.58 13.37 -4.44
CA ASN A 117 14.83 11.95 -4.57
C ASN A 117 13.88 11.22 -5.54
N ASN A 118 13.46 11.88 -6.62
CA ASN A 118 13.05 11.16 -7.85
C ASN A 118 14.32 10.65 -8.56
N ALA A 119 15.23 10.04 -7.81
CA ALA A 119 16.52 9.58 -8.30
C ALA A 119 16.25 8.55 -9.40
N GLU A 120 16.76 8.83 -10.60
CA GLU A 120 16.74 7.85 -11.66
C GLU A 120 17.45 6.59 -11.17
N TYR A 121 16.74 5.46 -11.25
CA TYR A 121 17.29 4.15 -10.96
C TYR A 121 17.22 3.28 -12.21
N ASN A 122 18.10 2.29 -12.27
CA ASN A 122 18.15 1.37 -13.41
C ASN A 122 16.81 0.63 -13.56
N GLY A 123 16.27 0.61 -14.78
CA GLY A 123 14.98 0.00 -15.08
C GLY A 123 13.75 0.87 -14.74
N ARG A 124 13.91 2.14 -14.32
CA ARG A 124 12.79 3.04 -14.01
C ARG A 124 11.83 3.23 -15.18
N ASN A 125 12.32 3.47 -16.39
CA ASN A 125 11.44 3.66 -17.54
C ASN A 125 10.70 2.37 -17.90
N SER A 126 11.38 1.22 -17.82
CA SER A 126 10.77 -0.09 -18.06
C SER A 126 9.72 -0.44 -16.99
N ILE A 127 9.97 -0.12 -15.71
CA ILE A 127 8.99 -0.39 -14.66
C ILE A 127 7.76 0.53 -14.79
N HIS A 128 7.97 1.79 -15.17
CA HIS A 128 6.87 2.72 -15.47
C HIS A 128 6.04 2.22 -16.65
N GLU A 129 6.68 1.70 -17.70
CA GLU A 129 6.01 1.12 -18.86
C GLU A 129 5.17 -0.11 -18.48
N GLU A 130 5.69 -1.02 -17.64
CA GLU A 130 4.91 -2.15 -17.13
C GLU A 130 3.66 -1.68 -16.36
N PHE A 131 3.80 -0.70 -15.46
CA PHE A 131 2.64 -0.15 -14.73
C PHE A 131 1.64 0.56 -15.65
N ARG A 132 2.13 1.24 -16.69
CA ARG A 132 1.30 1.88 -17.72
C ARG A 132 0.48 0.84 -18.48
N VAL A 133 1.11 -0.23 -18.96
CA VAL A 133 0.45 -1.33 -19.68
C VAL A 133 -0.58 -2.04 -18.81
N ILE A 134 -0.26 -2.29 -17.53
CA ILE A 134 -1.20 -2.91 -16.59
C ILE A 134 -2.40 -1.99 -16.33
N SER A 135 -2.16 -0.69 -16.14
CA SER A 135 -3.22 0.29 -15.89
C SER A 135 -4.15 0.43 -17.11
N ILE A 136 -3.62 0.48 -18.34
CA ILE A 136 -4.44 0.49 -19.56
C ILE A 136 -5.39 -0.72 -19.65
N GLN A 137 -4.96 -1.89 -19.18
CA GLN A 137 -5.79 -3.09 -19.19
C GLN A 137 -6.86 -3.09 -18.09
N ALA A 138 -6.59 -2.41 -16.97
CA ALA A 138 -7.53 -2.30 -15.86
C ALA A 138 -8.54 -1.16 -16.06
N GLU A 139 -8.12 -0.06 -16.67
CA GLU A 139 -8.78 1.23 -16.67
C GLU A 139 -8.37 2.08 -17.90
N LYS A 140 -7.62 3.16 -17.70
CA LYS A 140 -7.00 4.01 -18.74
C LYS A 140 -5.50 4.17 -18.49
N GLU A 141 -4.81 4.81 -19.42
CA GLU A 141 -3.45 5.27 -19.20
C GLU A 141 -3.38 6.31 -18.05
N PRO A 142 -2.48 6.15 -17.07
CA PRO A 142 -2.26 7.15 -16.03
C PRO A 142 -1.75 8.47 -16.63
N GLU A 143 -2.26 9.59 -16.13
CA GLU A 143 -1.73 10.92 -16.47
C GLU A 143 -0.31 11.12 -15.95
N LYS A 144 0.03 10.49 -14.82
CA LYS A 144 1.38 10.51 -14.26
C LYS A 144 1.71 9.23 -13.50
N ILE A 145 2.94 8.76 -13.66
CA ILE A 145 3.54 7.70 -12.84
C ILE A 145 4.81 8.25 -12.19
N ASP A 146 4.88 8.17 -10.86
CA ASP A 146 6.06 8.48 -10.06
C ASP A 146 6.46 7.22 -9.28
N SER A 147 7.76 7.00 -9.04
CA SER A 147 8.23 5.85 -8.25
C SER A 147 9.40 6.21 -7.36
N TYR A 148 9.43 5.60 -6.18
CA TYR A 148 10.32 5.95 -5.09
C TYR A 148 10.81 4.69 -4.37
N PHE A 149 12.12 4.47 -4.35
CA PHE A 149 12.71 3.50 -3.43
C PHE A 149 12.74 4.10 -2.03
N ILE A 150 11.98 3.50 -1.12
CA ILE A 150 11.99 3.89 0.29
C ILE A 150 13.22 3.30 0.98
N ASN A 151 13.62 2.11 0.56
CA ASN A 151 14.84 1.40 0.92
C ASN A 151 15.11 0.34 -0.18
N ASN A 152 16.15 -0.48 -0.02
CA ASN A 152 16.50 -1.54 -0.98
C ASN A 152 15.48 -2.71 -1.10
N ARG A 153 14.45 -2.74 -0.26
CA ARG A 153 13.39 -3.78 -0.18
C ARG A 153 11.99 -3.24 -0.47
N THR A 154 11.83 -1.95 -0.71
CA THR A 154 10.49 -1.34 -0.83
C THR A 154 10.49 -0.28 -1.92
N LEU A 155 9.79 -0.60 -3.01
CA LEU A 155 9.50 0.35 -4.09
C LEU A 155 8.03 0.78 -3.98
N VAL A 156 7.80 2.07 -3.86
CA VAL A 156 6.47 2.70 -3.89
C VAL A 156 6.27 3.33 -5.27
N VAL A 157 5.14 3.07 -5.90
CA VAL A 157 4.74 3.64 -7.20
C VAL A 157 3.41 4.34 -7.04
N ILE A 158 3.37 5.61 -7.42
CA ILE A 158 2.18 6.45 -7.36
C ILE A 158 1.70 6.71 -8.78
N ARG A 159 0.44 6.34 -9.06
CA ARG A 159 -0.25 6.70 -10.31
C ARG A 159 -1.26 7.80 -10.03
N LYS A 160 -1.43 8.72 -10.97
CA LYS A 160 -2.37 9.86 -10.89
C LYS A 160 -3.20 9.92 -12.16
N GLY A 161 -4.45 10.35 -12.05
CA GLY A 161 -5.34 10.55 -13.19
C GLY A 161 -5.62 9.23 -13.89
N ILE A 162 -6.30 8.33 -13.19
CA ILE A 162 -6.31 6.90 -13.44
C ILE A 162 -7.76 6.39 -13.63
N LEU A 163 -8.73 7.10 -13.06
CA LEU A 163 -10.15 6.78 -13.13
C LEU A 163 -10.77 7.08 -14.51
N VAL A 164 -11.57 6.14 -15.02
CA VAL A 164 -12.39 6.33 -16.23
C VAL A 164 -13.76 6.96 -15.92
N PRO A 165 -14.48 7.54 -16.92
CA PRO A 165 -15.74 8.25 -16.67
C PRO A 165 -16.80 7.43 -15.91
N ILE A 166 -16.95 6.13 -16.21
CA ILE A 166 -17.92 5.26 -15.52
C ILE A 166 -17.58 5.07 -14.04
N GLU A 167 -16.29 4.99 -13.69
CA GLU A 167 -15.85 4.85 -12.30
C GLU A 167 -16.11 6.14 -11.52
N LYS A 168 -15.89 7.30 -12.15
CA LYS A 168 -16.23 8.61 -11.57
C LYS A 168 -17.72 8.73 -11.29
N GLU A 169 -18.57 8.18 -12.16
CA GLU A 169 -20.02 8.14 -11.93
C GLU A 169 -20.39 7.21 -10.77
N LEU A 170 -19.81 6.01 -10.71
CA LEU A 170 -20.03 5.09 -9.59
C LEU A 170 -19.67 5.72 -8.24
N ILE A 171 -18.54 6.45 -8.18
CA ILE A 171 -18.13 7.19 -6.98
C ILE A 171 -19.19 8.24 -6.60
N ARG A 172 -19.68 9.01 -7.58
CA ARG A 172 -20.72 10.04 -7.35
C ARG A 172 -22.02 9.43 -6.82
N LEU A 173 -22.39 8.24 -7.29
CA LEU A 173 -23.59 7.51 -6.86
C LEU A 173 -23.41 6.81 -5.49
N GLY A 174 -22.26 6.94 -4.84
CA GLY A 174 -21.98 6.33 -3.53
C GLY A 174 -21.53 4.86 -3.61
N HIS A 175 -21.14 4.37 -4.79
CA HIS A 175 -20.69 3.00 -5.01
C HIS A 175 -19.17 2.82 -4.90
N SER A 176 -18.51 3.66 -4.10
CA SER A 176 -17.05 3.64 -3.92
C SER A 176 -16.54 2.33 -3.31
N GLU A 177 -17.25 1.74 -2.34
CA GLU A 177 -16.82 0.49 -1.69
C GLU A 177 -16.77 -0.68 -2.67
N ILE A 178 -17.87 -0.89 -3.43
CA ILE A 178 -17.95 -1.97 -4.42
C ILE A 178 -16.96 -1.75 -5.56
N LEU A 179 -16.73 -0.50 -5.96
CA LEU A 179 -15.70 -0.13 -6.94
C LEU A 179 -14.31 -0.50 -6.40
N LYS A 180 -13.98 -0.12 -5.16
CA LYS A 180 -12.69 -0.42 -4.52
C LYS A 180 -12.44 -1.92 -4.42
N LEU A 181 -13.43 -2.70 -3.99
CA LEU A 181 -13.34 -4.16 -3.93
C LEU A 181 -13.09 -4.78 -5.32
N SER A 182 -13.84 -4.32 -6.33
CA SER A 182 -13.73 -4.81 -7.70
C SER A 182 -12.37 -4.49 -8.32
N LYS A 183 -11.89 -3.23 -8.16
CA LYS A 183 -10.56 -2.80 -8.58
C LYS A 183 -9.46 -3.59 -7.87
N ARG A 184 -9.56 -3.79 -6.55
CA ARG A 184 -8.63 -4.61 -5.76
C ARG A 184 -8.46 -6.03 -6.31
N ASN A 185 -9.56 -6.68 -6.69
CA ASN A 185 -9.50 -8.02 -7.27
C ASN A 185 -8.91 -8.03 -8.69
N LEU A 186 -9.26 -7.05 -9.53
CA LEU A 186 -8.78 -6.93 -10.91
C LEU A 186 -7.29 -6.59 -10.95
N GLU A 187 -6.89 -5.50 -10.31
CA GLU A 187 -5.54 -4.96 -10.39
C GLU A 187 -4.51 -5.89 -9.75
N LYS A 188 -4.80 -6.48 -8.59
CA LYS A 188 -3.90 -7.49 -8.00
C LYS A 188 -3.67 -8.66 -8.94
N ARG A 189 -4.72 -9.17 -9.58
CA ARG A 189 -4.60 -10.28 -10.54
C ARG A 189 -3.71 -9.88 -11.72
N LEU A 190 -3.85 -8.67 -12.26
CA LEU A 190 -3.02 -8.19 -13.36
C LEU A 190 -1.56 -7.98 -12.91
N LEU A 191 -1.35 -7.35 -11.76
CA LEU A 191 -0.02 -7.12 -11.19
C LEU A 191 0.75 -8.43 -10.96
N HIS A 192 0.11 -9.45 -10.39
CA HIS A 192 0.76 -10.74 -10.13
C HIS A 192 0.97 -11.59 -11.39
N ASN A 193 0.06 -11.54 -12.36
CA ASN A 193 0.10 -12.46 -13.51
C ASN A 193 0.79 -11.90 -14.74
N LYS A 194 0.90 -10.57 -14.86
CA LYS A 194 1.41 -9.91 -16.08
C LYS A 194 2.66 -9.06 -15.84
N GLY A 195 2.92 -8.64 -14.62
CA GLY A 195 4.06 -7.76 -14.33
C GLY A 195 5.39 -8.48 -14.46
N ASN A 196 6.26 -8.03 -15.37
CA ASN A 196 7.65 -8.50 -15.46
C ASN A 196 8.58 -7.74 -14.48
N PHE A 197 8.12 -7.55 -13.24
CA PHE A 197 8.84 -6.72 -12.26
C PHE A 197 10.17 -7.33 -11.84
N GLU A 198 10.23 -8.64 -11.63
CA GLU A 198 11.46 -9.32 -11.23
C GLU A 198 12.55 -9.23 -12.31
N GLY A 199 12.17 -9.37 -13.58
CA GLY A 199 13.10 -9.25 -14.71
C GLY A 199 13.63 -7.84 -14.90
N ILE A 200 12.84 -6.82 -14.59
CA ILE A 200 13.27 -5.42 -14.70
C ILE A 200 14.14 -5.01 -13.52
N LEU A 201 13.71 -5.35 -12.30
CA LEU A 201 14.38 -4.96 -11.06
C LEU A 201 15.55 -5.88 -10.69
N GLN A 202 15.72 -6.99 -11.41
CA GLN A 202 16.76 -8.01 -11.15
C GLN A 202 16.75 -8.52 -9.70
N THR A 203 15.56 -8.59 -9.11
CA THR A 203 15.34 -9.03 -7.72
C THR A 203 13.98 -9.68 -7.57
N LYS A 204 13.82 -10.53 -6.56
CA LYS A 204 12.55 -11.22 -6.31
C LYS A 204 11.53 -10.29 -5.69
N VAL A 205 10.27 -10.41 -6.11
CA VAL A 205 9.15 -9.69 -5.54
C VAL A 205 8.42 -10.62 -4.57
N ALA A 206 8.54 -10.33 -3.27
CA ALA A 206 7.92 -11.12 -2.21
C ALA A 206 6.43 -10.82 -2.04
N ASP A 207 6.02 -9.57 -2.26
CA ASP A 207 4.64 -9.13 -2.07
C ASP A 207 4.32 -7.92 -2.95
N ILE A 208 3.05 -7.80 -3.35
CA ILE A 208 2.53 -6.67 -4.12
C ILE A 208 1.26 -6.15 -3.46
N PHE A 209 1.19 -4.84 -3.25
CA PHE A 209 0.06 -4.16 -2.65
C PHE A 209 -0.43 -3.04 -3.55
N VAL A 210 -1.74 -2.78 -3.52
CA VAL A 210 -2.34 -1.66 -4.25
C VAL A 210 -3.55 -1.10 -3.50
N ASP A 211 -3.61 0.22 -3.40
CA ASP A 211 -4.75 0.94 -2.82
C ASP A 211 -4.99 2.27 -3.56
N TRP A 212 -6.19 2.82 -3.40
CA TRP A 212 -6.67 4.00 -4.14
C TRP A 212 -7.21 5.08 -3.21
N ASP A 213 -6.94 6.32 -3.58
CA ASP A 213 -7.66 7.50 -3.12
C ASP A 213 -8.46 8.04 -4.32
N PHE A 214 -9.77 7.76 -4.31
CA PHE A 214 -10.66 8.17 -5.39
C PHE A 214 -10.94 9.67 -5.42
N GLN A 215 -10.78 10.38 -4.30
CA GLN A 215 -10.96 11.83 -4.28
C GLN A 215 -9.77 12.53 -4.93
N LEU A 216 -8.57 11.98 -4.74
CA LEU A 216 -7.35 12.50 -5.35
C LEU A 216 -7.12 11.98 -6.78
N ASP A 217 -7.92 11.04 -7.28
CA ASP A 217 -7.69 10.30 -8.53
C ASP A 217 -6.26 9.70 -8.54
N LYS A 218 -5.90 9.03 -7.43
CA LYS A 218 -4.57 8.46 -7.19
C LYS A 218 -4.64 7.00 -6.76
N SER A 219 -3.57 6.27 -7.05
CA SER A 219 -3.30 4.97 -6.43
C SER A 219 -1.85 4.87 -5.97
N ALA A 220 -1.63 4.15 -4.88
CA ALA A 220 -0.32 3.73 -4.43
C ALA A 220 -0.16 2.22 -4.63
N ILE A 221 0.90 1.82 -5.32
CA ILE A 221 1.32 0.42 -5.48
C ILE A 221 2.63 0.25 -4.72
N VAL A 222 2.79 -0.88 -4.03
CA VAL A 222 4.04 -1.22 -3.35
C VAL A 222 4.54 -2.58 -3.78
N LEU A 223 5.81 -2.65 -4.17
CA LEU A 223 6.54 -3.90 -4.35
C LEU A 223 7.46 -4.11 -3.14
N ILE A 224 7.29 -5.24 -2.45
CA ILE A 224 8.24 -5.73 -1.45
C ILE A 224 9.26 -6.62 -2.15
N LEU A 225 10.52 -6.21 -2.08
CA LEU A 225 11.61 -6.88 -2.77
C LEU A 225 12.42 -7.71 -1.78
N SER A 226 12.95 -8.82 -2.27
CA SER A 226 13.88 -9.70 -1.57
C SER A 226 15.22 -9.65 -2.30
N PRO A 227 16.11 -8.70 -1.96
CA PRO A 227 17.45 -8.62 -2.51
C PRO A 227 18.16 -9.96 -2.31
N THR A 228 18.61 -10.56 -3.40
CA THR A 228 19.54 -11.67 -3.35
C THR A 228 20.83 -11.09 -2.76
N SER A 229 21.23 -11.59 -1.58
CA SER A 229 22.49 -11.20 -0.95
C SER A 229 23.68 -11.66 -1.78
#